data_AF-A0A9W8U4X1-F1
#
_entry.id   AF-A0A9W8U4X1-F1
#
_cell.length_a   1.000
_cell.length_b   1.000
_cell.length_c   1.000
_cell.angle_alpha   90.00
_cell.angle_beta   90.00
_cell.angle_gamma   90.00
#
_symmetry.space_group_name_H-M   'P 1'
#
loop_
_entity.id
_entity.type
_entity.pdbx_description
1 polymer ?
#
loop_
_entity_poly.entity_id
_entity_poly.type
_entity_poly.pdbx_seq_one_letter_code
_entity_poly.pdbx_strand_id
1 'polypeptide(L)'
;MAQSNSDSIRPFTVSINKSDLDYLQLRLDMTRWPEKELVNDWSQGVPLATIRDLCTYWKTEYDWRRCEAWLNSYPQFTTTIDGVEIYFLHIQSKHEKATPLLLTHGWPGSVLEFRNVIDKLINPDDSGDAFHLVIPALPGYGFSGKPKETGWGHERTAQAWAELMRRLGYAETGWVAQGGDWGAFVVASLGHQAPKGLKAVHFNSIYFENKAGFTVIRLQEKEVQVSIQDVQAEQKAMRLDKFRDTGFKGYSLEQSTKPQTIGYALADSPVAQASWIYEKYHDWTDHDGNVEALFSKDEMLDTIMLYWLTNSGASSARYYWECASATTAWKIDLPVGVSWFGGDNSYAPREWCERYYKSIIHWNELERGGHFAAWEQPDAFVKEIRAWQKKVKEMTL
;
A
#
# COMPACT_ATOMS: atom_id res chain seq x y z
N MET A 1 18.16 35.24 5.39
CA MET A 1 17.25 34.35 6.16
C MET A 1 17.84 32.96 6.08
N ALA A 2 18.16 32.35 7.22
CA ALA A 2 18.81 31.05 7.28
C ALA A 2 17.91 29.98 6.65
N GLN A 3 18.41 29.25 5.65
CA GLN A 3 17.85 27.97 5.24
C GLN A 3 17.91 27.06 6.48
N SER A 4 16.77 26.83 7.12
CA SER A 4 16.65 25.80 8.15
C SER A 4 17.07 24.46 7.55
N ASN A 5 17.92 23.69 8.24
CA ASN A 5 18.32 22.32 7.91
C ASN A 5 17.11 21.45 7.49
N SER A 6 16.73 21.48 6.21
CA SER A 6 15.56 20.73 5.69
C SER A 6 15.80 19.23 5.66
N ASP A 7 17.06 18.81 5.81
CA ASP A 7 17.48 17.43 5.58
C ASP A 7 17.56 16.58 6.85
N SER A 8 17.34 17.17 8.04
CA SER A 8 17.39 16.44 9.30
C SER A 8 16.20 15.48 9.43
N ILE A 9 16.47 14.25 9.87
CA ILE A 9 15.44 13.34 10.37
C ILE A 9 15.01 13.80 11.76
N ARG A 10 13.72 14.02 11.98
CA ARG A 10 13.14 14.56 13.21
C ARG A 10 12.21 13.53 13.85
N PRO A 11 12.28 13.30 15.18
CA PRO A 11 11.28 12.48 15.86
C PRO A 11 9.88 13.04 15.65
N PHE A 12 8.91 12.13 15.54
CA PHE A 12 7.50 12.43 15.41
C PHE A 12 6.71 11.67 16.47
N THR A 13 5.61 12.25 16.93
CA THR A 13 4.69 11.61 17.86
C THR A 13 3.28 11.96 17.41
N VAL A 14 2.44 10.95 17.19
CA VAL A 14 1.04 11.17 16.85
C VAL A 14 0.36 11.81 18.05
N SER A 15 -0.29 12.94 17.82
CA SER A 15 -1.06 13.63 18.83
C SER A 15 -2.27 14.29 18.17
N ILE A 16 -3.40 13.59 18.22
CA ILE A 16 -4.67 14.05 17.66
C ILE A 16 -5.43 14.82 18.74
N ASN A 17 -5.87 16.03 18.41
CA ASN A 17 -6.60 16.84 19.37
C ASN A 17 -7.96 16.22 19.67
N LYS A 18 -8.39 16.33 20.92
CA LYS A 18 -9.74 15.87 21.30
C LYS A 18 -10.83 16.52 20.44
N SER A 19 -10.66 17.79 20.07
CA SER A 19 -11.60 18.51 19.20
C SER A 19 -11.80 17.85 17.83
N ASP A 20 -10.77 17.20 17.28
CA ASP A 20 -10.88 16.53 15.97
C ASP A 20 -11.72 15.26 16.09
N LEU A 21 -11.62 14.55 17.23
CA LEU A 21 -12.45 13.40 17.57
C LEU A 21 -13.90 13.83 17.89
N ASP A 22 -14.08 14.91 18.65
CA ASP A 22 -15.41 15.46 18.96
C ASP A 22 -16.12 15.92 17.67
N TYR A 23 -15.37 16.50 16.73
CA TYR A 23 -15.89 16.90 15.41
C TYR A 23 -16.31 15.70 14.55
N LEU A 24 -15.54 14.61 14.56
CA LEU A 24 -15.95 13.35 13.92
C LEU A 24 -17.27 12.83 14.50
N GLN A 25 -17.41 12.80 15.83
CA GLN A 25 -18.62 12.33 16.50
C GLN A 25 -19.85 13.15 16.07
N LEU A 26 -19.72 14.48 16.02
CA LEU A 26 -20.78 15.35 15.50
C LEU A 26 -21.16 15.03 14.05
N ARG A 27 -20.16 14.79 13.18
CA ARG A 27 -20.39 14.46 11.77
C ARG A 27 -21.09 13.12 11.60
N LEU A 28 -20.72 12.10 12.39
CA LEU A 28 -21.40 10.80 12.39
C LEU A 28 -22.87 10.95 12.85
N ASP A 29 -23.14 11.75 13.87
CA ASP A 29 -24.48 12.00 14.40
C ASP A 29 -25.42 12.68 13.40
N MET A 30 -24.86 13.54 12.55
CA MET A 30 -25.61 14.31 11.56
C MET A 30 -25.67 13.63 10.19
N THR A 31 -25.30 12.35 10.09
CA THR A 31 -25.28 11.63 8.81
C THR A 31 -26.66 11.59 8.17
N ARG A 32 -26.75 12.12 6.95
CA ARG A 32 -27.92 11.92 6.07
C ARG A 32 -27.70 10.67 5.23
N TRP A 33 -28.36 9.58 5.62
CA TRP A 33 -28.29 8.29 4.91
C TRP A 33 -29.04 8.33 3.57
N PRO A 34 -28.51 7.68 2.51
CA PRO A 34 -29.25 7.45 1.27
C PRO A 34 -30.34 6.40 1.46
N GLU A 35 -31.15 6.20 0.43
CA GLU A 35 -32.03 5.04 0.30
C GLU A 35 -31.24 3.72 0.31
N LYS A 36 -31.94 2.62 0.58
CA LYS A 36 -31.36 1.28 0.55
C LYS A 36 -31.00 0.89 -0.90
N GLU A 37 -29.88 0.19 -1.06
CA GLU A 37 -29.49 -0.51 -2.27
C GLU A 37 -30.62 -1.40 -2.84
N LEU A 38 -30.65 -1.58 -4.17
CA LEU A 38 -31.70 -2.32 -4.87
C LEU A 38 -31.44 -3.83 -4.97
N VAL A 39 -30.23 -4.25 -4.64
CA VAL A 39 -29.75 -5.63 -4.70
C VAL A 39 -29.65 -6.24 -3.30
N ASN A 40 -29.56 -7.57 -3.23
CA ASN A 40 -29.38 -8.29 -1.96
C ASN A 40 -27.94 -8.77 -1.75
N ASP A 41 -27.00 -8.31 -2.59
CA ASP A 41 -25.58 -8.63 -2.56
C ASP A 41 -24.74 -7.33 -2.58
N TRP A 42 -23.42 -7.45 -2.76
CA TRP A 42 -22.48 -6.34 -2.77
C TRP A 42 -22.28 -5.70 -4.15
N SER A 43 -23.06 -6.10 -5.17
CA SER A 43 -22.85 -5.64 -6.56
C SER A 43 -23.10 -4.14 -6.79
N GLN A 44 -23.73 -3.45 -5.82
CA GLN A 44 -23.92 -2.00 -5.80
C GLN A 44 -23.03 -1.29 -4.75
N GLY A 45 -22.01 -1.96 -4.24
CA GLY A 45 -21.11 -1.45 -3.20
C GLY A 45 -21.57 -1.83 -1.79
N VAL A 46 -21.10 -1.09 -0.79
CA VAL A 46 -21.36 -1.40 0.64
C VAL A 46 -22.85 -1.33 0.97
N PRO A 47 -23.49 -2.43 1.45
CA PRO A 47 -24.89 -2.42 1.86
C PRO A 47 -25.15 -1.40 2.97
N LEU A 48 -26.31 -0.72 2.92
CA LEU A 48 -26.69 0.32 3.89
C LEU A 48 -26.65 -0.20 5.33
N ALA A 49 -27.11 -1.43 5.55
CA ALA A 49 -27.09 -2.04 6.88
C ALA A 49 -25.66 -2.20 7.41
N THR A 50 -24.73 -2.65 6.58
CA THR A 50 -23.33 -2.87 6.95
C THR A 50 -22.62 -1.57 7.32
N ILE A 51 -22.74 -0.53 6.48
CA ILE A 51 -22.07 0.75 6.77
C ILE A 51 -22.68 1.46 7.99
N ARG A 52 -23.99 1.31 8.24
CA ARG A 52 -24.64 1.82 9.44
C ARG A 52 -24.17 1.11 10.70
N ASP A 53 -23.98 -0.20 10.63
CA ASP A 53 -23.44 -0.99 11.73
C ASP A 53 -22.01 -0.58 12.07
N LEU A 54 -21.14 -0.45 11.06
CA LEU A 54 -19.78 0.06 11.25
C LEU A 54 -19.79 1.47 11.86
N CYS A 55 -20.62 2.39 11.35
CA CYS A 55 -20.69 3.76 11.87
C CYS A 55 -21.27 3.81 13.30
N THR A 56 -22.17 2.88 13.64
CA THR A 56 -22.69 2.75 15.01
C THR A 56 -21.54 2.33 15.94
N TYR A 57 -20.79 1.29 15.58
CA TYR A 57 -19.61 0.87 16.33
C TYR A 57 -18.56 1.99 16.44
N TRP A 58 -18.31 2.70 15.34
CA TRP A 58 -17.37 3.83 15.29
C TRP A 58 -17.76 4.96 16.25
N LYS A 59 -19.07 5.20 16.40
CA LYS A 59 -19.61 6.20 17.32
C LYS A 59 -19.53 5.76 18.78
N THR A 60 -19.84 4.48 19.07
CA THR A 60 -20.14 4.06 20.45
C THR A 60 -19.03 3.25 21.13
N GLU A 61 -18.22 2.52 20.37
CA GLU A 61 -17.28 1.52 20.90
C GLU A 61 -15.83 1.82 20.49
N TYR A 62 -15.62 2.33 19.28
CA TYR A 62 -14.28 2.54 18.74
C TYR A 62 -13.48 3.59 19.52
N ASP A 63 -12.22 3.26 19.83
CA ASP A 63 -11.28 4.16 20.49
C ASP A 63 -10.03 4.42 19.64
N TRP A 64 -9.94 5.60 19.04
CA TRP A 64 -8.76 6.06 18.31
C TRP A 64 -7.49 6.06 19.17
N ARG A 65 -7.60 6.30 20.48
CA ARG A 65 -6.43 6.38 21.37
C ARG A 65 -5.69 5.05 21.45
N ARG A 66 -6.35 3.91 21.20
CA ARG A 66 -5.69 2.61 21.01
C ARG A 66 -4.72 2.64 19.83
N CYS A 67 -5.17 3.10 18.67
CA CYS A 67 -4.34 3.21 17.47
C CYS A 67 -3.20 4.23 17.65
N GLU A 68 -3.51 5.40 18.23
CA GLU A 68 -2.52 6.43 18.54
C GLU A 68 -1.42 5.89 19.48
N ALA A 69 -1.79 5.17 20.54
CA ALA A 69 -0.84 4.57 21.47
C ALA A 69 -0.01 3.47 20.78
N TRP A 70 -0.63 2.66 19.92
CA TRP A 70 0.07 1.65 19.14
C TRP A 70 1.11 2.26 18.20
N LEU A 71 0.75 3.29 17.44
CA LEU A 71 1.70 4.03 16.60
C LEU A 71 2.85 4.60 17.43
N ASN A 72 2.53 5.27 18.54
CA ASN A 72 3.50 5.87 19.47
C ASN A 72 4.33 4.86 20.27
N SER A 73 4.00 3.56 20.22
CA SER A 73 4.85 2.50 20.76
C SER A 73 6.09 2.23 19.88
N TYR A 74 6.08 2.70 18.63
CA TYR A 74 7.20 2.57 17.70
C TYR A 74 7.89 3.93 17.44
N PRO A 75 9.21 3.91 17.16
CA PRO A 75 9.91 5.12 16.73
C PRO A 75 9.38 5.62 15.38
N GLN A 76 8.92 6.86 15.39
CA GLN A 76 8.35 7.56 14.24
C GLN A 76 9.18 8.80 13.95
N PHE A 77 9.26 9.15 12.67
CA PHE A 77 10.06 10.27 12.23
C PHE A 77 9.41 11.01 11.06
N THR A 78 9.81 12.27 10.90
CA THR A 78 9.60 13.03 9.68
C THR A 78 10.91 13.55 9.12
N THR A 79 10.97 13.69 7.80
CA THR A 79 12.06 14.40 7.12
C THR A 79 11.55 15.01 5.82
N THR A 80 12.08 16.17 5.42
CA THR A 80 11.63 16.81 4.17
C THR A 80 12.49 16.32 3.02
N ILE A 81 11.86 15.70 2.02
CA ILE A 81 12.51 15.22 0.80
C ILE A 81 11.79 15.84 -0.38
N ASP A 82 12.55 16.55 -1.21
CA ASP A 82 12.04 17.18 -2.43
C ASP A 82 10.78 18.04 -2.20
N GLY A 83 10.81 18.82 -1.13
CA GLY A 83 9.74 19.75 -0.76
C GLY A 83 8.53 19.14 -0.02
N VAL A 84 8.48 17.82 0.17
CA VAL A 84 7.42 17.14 0.91
C VAL A 84 7.95 16.58 2.24
N GLU A 85 7.24 16.83 3.34
CA GLU A 85 7.55 16.21 4.62
C GLU A 85 7.09 14.75 4.59
N ILE A 86 8.01 13.80 4.66
CA ILE A 86 7.71 12.37 4.66
C ILE A 86 7.67 11.89 6.10
N TYR A 87 6.55 11.30 6.50
CA TYR A 87 6.40 10.53 7.73
C TYR A 87 6.81 9.07 7.50
N PHE A 88 7.50 8.47 8.47
CA PHE A 88 7.86 7.05 8.44
C PHE A 88 8.08 6.46 9.82
N LEU A 89 7.83 5.16 9.94
CA LEU A 89 8.31 4.33 11.04
C LEU A 89 9.73 3.85 10.73
N HIS A 90 10.62 3.89 11.71
CA HIS A 90 11.94 3.27 11.61
C HIS A 90 12.20 2.42 12.84
N ILE A 91 12.07 1.10 12.65
CA ILE A 91 12.03 0.12 13.73
C ILE A 91 13.27 -0.77 13.62
N GLN A 92 14.19 -0.61 14.55
CA GLN A 92 15.43 -1.38 14.55
C GLN A 92 15.24 -2.72 15.27
N SER A 93 15.57 -3.82 14.58
CA SER A 93 15.82 -5.10 15.26
C SER A 93 16.94 -5.00 16.29
N LYS A 94 16.82 -5.79 17.35
CA LYS A 94 17.90 -6.06 18.32
C LYS A 94 19.07 -6.88 17.74
N HIS A 95 18.88 -7.53 16.59
CA HIS A 95 19.93 -8.29 15.92
C HIS A 95 20.80 -7.36 15.06
N GLU A 96 22.07 -7.20 15.42
CA GLU A 96 22.99 -6.24 14.79
C GLU A 96 23.19 -6.44 13.27
N LYS A 97 22.97 -7.66 12.77
CA LYS A 97 23.10 -8.03 11.36
C LYS A 97 21.77 -8.10 10.61
N ALA A 98 20.71 -7.54 11.19
CA ALA A 98 19.40 -7.51 10.56
C ALA A 98 19.47 -6.74 9.22
N THR A 99 18.78 -7.24 8.20
CA THR A 99 18.77 -6.61 6.88
C THR A 99 17.82 -5.40 6.90
N PRO A 100 18.24 -4.21 6.46
CA PRO A 100 17.30 -3.09 6.28
C PRO A 100 16.28 -3.40 5.18
N LEU A 101 14.99 -3.31 5.52
CA LEU A 101 13.86 -3.57 4.63
C LEU A 101 12.96 -2.34 4.58
N LEU A 102 12.79 -1.80 3.38
CA LEU A 102 11.81 -0.78 3.06
C LEU A 102 10.47 -1.45 2.72
N LEU A 103 9.42 -1.17 3.49
CA LEU A 103 8.05 -1.64 3.25
C LEU A 103 7.19 -0.48 2.74
N THR A 104 6.68 -0.57 1.51
CA THR A 104 5.84 0.49 0.91
C THR A 104 4.40 0.00 0.76
N HIS A 105 3.46 0.71 1.39
CA HIS A 105 2.02 0.42 1.31
C HIS A 105 1.38 0.96 0.02
N GLY A 106 0.08 0.68 -0.16
CA GLY A 106 -0.73 1.16 -1.28
C GLY A 106 -1.92 2.04 -0.89
N TRP A 107 -2.97 2.01 -1.70
CA TRP A 107 -4.27 2.62 -1.45
C TRP A 107 -5.37 1.53 -1.47
N PRO A 108 -6.39 1.59 -0.60
CA PRO A 108 -6.63 2.57 0.47
C PRO A 108 -5.87 2.19 1.76
N GLY A 109 -4.63 1.79 1.57
CA GLY A 109 -3.71 1.31 2.57
C GLY A 109 -2.98 2.38 3.38
N SER A 110 -2.17 1.93 4.33
CA SER A 110 -1.28 2.78 5.13
C SER A 110 -0.17 1.97 5.80
N VAL A 111 0.72 2.64 6.54
CA VAL A 111 1.72 1.98 7.39
C VAL A 111 1.10 0.99 8.39
N LEU A 112 -0.20 1.11 8.68
CA LEU A 112 -0.92 0.25 9.61
C LEU A 112 -1.16 -1.16 9.08
N GLU A 113 -1.06 -1.40 7.77
CA GLU A 113 -1.20 -2.75 7.18
C GLU A 113 -0.13 -3.72 7.69
N PHE A 114 1.03 -3.20 8.07
CA PHE A 114 2.16 -4.00 8.51
C PHE A 114 2.11 -4.36 10.00
N ARG A 115 1.04 -3.97 10.72
CA ARG A 115 0.95 -4.09 12.19
C ARG A 115 1.22 -5.51 12.71
N ASN A 116 0.75 -6.51 11.96
CA ASN A 116 0.82 -7.92 12.35
C ASN A 116 2.13 -8.61 11.89
N VAL A 117 2.98 -7.90 11.14
CA VAL A 117 4.27 -8.43 10.65
C VAL A 117 5.48 -7.75 11.27
N ILE A 118 5.34 -6.57 11.88
CA ILE A 118 6.46 -5.80 12.46
C ILE A 118 7.28 -6.67 13.44
N ASP A 119 6.66 -7.17 14.51
CA ASP A 119 7.37 -7.93 15.54
C ASP A 119 8.01 -9.20 14.98
N LYS A 120 7.31 -9.87 14.07
CA LYS A 120 7.79 -11.08 13.41
C LYS A 120 9.02 -10.77 12.57
N LEU A 121 9.05 -9.68 11.82
CA LEU A 121 10.19 -9.33 10.96
C LEU A 121 11.40 -8.82 11.76
N ILE A 122 11.20 -8.10 12.86
CA ILE A 122 12.32 -7.55 13.65
C ILE A 122 12.88 -8.52 14.69
N ASN A 123 12.07 -9.46 15.20
CA ASN A 123 12.46 -10.39 16.28
C ASN A 123 12.21 -11.87 15.92
N PRO A 124 12.85 -12.40 14.85
CA PRO A 124 12.80 -13.84 14.55
C PRO A 124 13.57 -14.69 15.58
N ASP A 125 13.31 -16.00 15.56
CA ASP A 125 14.12 -16.99 16.31
C ASP A 125 15.54 -17.09 15.73
N ASP A 126 15.68 -17.12 14.40
CA ASP A 126 16.98 -17.05 13.72
C ASP A 126 17.36 -15.59 13.44
N SER A 127 18.43 -15.11 14.06
CA SER A 127 18.96 -13.76 13.83
C SER A 127 19.29 -13.46 12.37
N GLY A 128 19.56 -14.48 11.56
CA GLY A 128 19.78 -14.38 10.12
C GLY A 128 18.54 -13.96 9.34
N ASP A 129 17.35 -14.12 9.91
CA ASP A 129 16.07 -13.75 9.28
C ASP A 129 15.56 -12.36 9.71
N ALA A 130 16.34 -11.62 10.49
CA ALA A 130 15.91 -10.38 11.10
C ALA A 130 15.98 -9.20 10.12
N PHE A 131 15.08 -8.24 10.29
CA PHE A 131 15.05 -6.99 9.54
C PHE A 131 15.07 -5.75 10.43
N HIS A 132 15.75 -4.69 9.98
CA HIS A 132 15.40 -3.34 10.40
C HIS A 132 14.31 -2.83 9.45
N LEU A 133 13.21 -2.26 9.94
CA LEU A 133 12.09 -1.84 9.10
C LEU A 133 12.09 -0.34 8.90
N VAL A 134 11.89 0.09 7.66
CA VAL A 134 11.57 1.46 7.28
C VAL A 134 10.22 1.43 6.58
N ILE A 135 9.20 2.04 7.18
CA ILE A 135 7.81 1.98 6.70
C ILE A 135 7.30 3.41 6.50
N PRO A 136 7.56 4.03 5.35
CA PRO A 136 7.12 5.37 5.08
C PRO A 136 5.65 5.42 4.63
N ALA A 137 4.96 6.50 4.99
CA ALA A 137 3.69 6.83 4.38
C ALA A 137 3.93 7.52 3.04
N LEU A 138 3.21 7.09 1.99
CA LEU A 138 3.31 7.69 0.66
C LEU A 138 3.06 9.23 0.70
N PRO A 139 3.67 10.02 -0.20
CA PRO A 139 3.38 11.45 -0.33
C PRO A 139 1.88 11.71 -0.49
N GLY A 140 1.31 12.53 0.39
CA GLY A 140 -0.14 12.80 0.42
C GLY A 140 -1.00 11.77 1.15
N TYR A 141 -0.41 10.76 1.80
CA TYR A 141 -1.10 9.74 2.59
C TYR A 141 -0.78 9.88 4.08
N GLY A 142 -1.79 9.65 4.93
CA GLY A 142 -1.63 9.68 6.38
C GLY A 142 -0.90 10.94 6.86
N PHE A 143 0.12 10.75 7.69
CA PHE A 143 0.92 11.85 8.26
C PHE A 143 1.99 12.42 7.32
N SER A 144 2.20 11.85 6.13
CA SER A 144 3.06 12.47 5.12
C SER A 144 2.39 13.73 4.56
N GLY A 145 3.21 14.75 4.32
CA GLY A 145 2.81 16.01 3.74
C GLY A 145 2.14 15.84 2.37
N LYS A 146 1.24 16.76 2.07
CA LYS A 146 0.51 16.79 0.80
C LYS A 146 1.36 17.56 -0.23
N PRO A 147 1.70 16.97 -1.38
CA PRO A 147 2.38 17.68 -2.45
C PRO A 147 1.68 19.00 -2.82
N LYS A 148 2.47 20.06 -3.03
CA LYS A 148 2.00 21.40 -3.42
C LYS A 148 2.13 21.66 -4.92
N GLU A 149 2.73 20.73 -5.64
CA GLU A 149 2.96 20.76 -7.07
C GLU A 149 2.68 19.38 -7.68
N THR A 150 2.49 19.34 -8.99
CA THR A 150 2.29 18.11 -9.75
C THR A 150 3.60 17.31 -9.89
N GLY A 151 3.51 16.08 -10.39
CA GLY A 151 4.65 15.21 -10.68
C GLY A 151 5.03 14.25 -9.55
N TRP A 152 4.25 14.19 -8.48
CA TRP A 152 4.43 13.23 -7.39
C TRP A 152 3.78 11.87 -7.72
N GLY A 153 4.37 11.17 -8.68
CA GLY A 153 4.04 9.78 -9.02
C GLY A 153 5.04 8.76 -8.45
N HIS A 154 4.92 7.50 -8.87
CA HIS A 154 5.73 6.39 -8.35
C HIS A 154 7.23 6.53 -8.60
N GLU A 155 7.66 7.10 -9.74
CA GLU A 155 9.08 7.30 -10.05
C GLU A 155 9.74 8.34 -9.13
N ARG A 156 9.06 9.46 -8.88
CA ARG A 156 9.53 10.52 -7.96
C ARG A 156 9.51 10.04 -6.51
N THR A 157 8.49 9.28 -6.15
CA THR A 157 8.41 8.63 -4.82
C THR A 157 9.54 7.62 -4.62
N ALA A 158 9.92 6.85 -5.64
CA ALA A 158 11.08 5.96 -5.60
C ALA A 158 12.39 6.71 -5.36
N GLN A 159 12.59 7.87 -6.01
CA GLN A 159 13.74 8.74 -5.74
C GLN A 159 13.74 9.26 -4.29
N ALA A 160 12.56 9.62 -3.76
CA ALA A 160 12.42 10.02 -2.37
C ALA A 160 12.75 8.89 -1.38
N TRP A 161 12.38 7.64 -1.69
CA TRP A 161 12.78 6.46 -0.91
C TRP A 161 14.28 6.17 -0.98
N ALA A 162 14.90 6.31 -2.15
CA ALA A 162 16.34 6.20 -2.26
C ALA A 162 17.07 7.23 -1.37
N GLU A 163 16.59 8.48 -1.36
CA GLU A 163 17.11 9.54 -0.50
C GLU A 163 16.85 9.27 0.98
N LEU A 164 15.66 8.78 1.35
CA LEU A 164 15.33 8.39 2.72
C LEU A 164 16.30 7.30 3.23
N MET A 165 16.50 6.25 2.44
CA MET A 165 17.41 5.15 2.79
C MET A 165 18.87 5.63 2.84
N ARG A 166 19.26 6.61 2.02
CA ARG A 166 20.57 7.26 2.10
C ARG A 166 20.74 8.06 3.40
N ARG A 167 19.75 8.85 3.81
CA ARG A 167 19.77 9.63 5.07
C ARG A 167 19.84 8.73 6.31
N LEU A 168 19.23 7.55 6.24
CA LEU A 168 19.31 6.51 7.27
C LEU A 168 20.64 5.73 7.25
N GLY A 169 21.54 6.00 6.30
CA GLY A 169 22.85 5.35 6.18
C GLY A 169 22.84 4.01 5.46
N TYR A 170 21.67 3.52 5.02
CA TYR A 170 21.53 2.20 4.42
C TYR A 170 22.07 2.10 2.98
N ALA A 171 22.33 3.24 2.32
CA ALA A 171 23.00 3.26 1.02
C ALA A 171 24.41 2.62 1.05
N GLU A 172 25.08 2.63 2.20
CA GLU A 172 26.42 2.05 2.37
C GLU A 172 26.40 0.59 2.83
N THR A 173 25.44 0.23 3.69
CA THR A 173 25.35 -1.13 4.27
C THR A 173 24.56 -2.10 3.40
N GLY A 174 23.72 -1.57 2.51
CA GLY A 174 22.81 -2.34 1.69
C GLY A 174 21.43 -2.49 2.33
N TRP A 175 20.40 -2.56 1.49
CA TRP A 175 19.00 -2.67 1.88
C TRP A 175 18.18 -3.38 0.80
N VAL A 176 16.99 -3.83 1.16
CA VAL A 176 16.03 -4.47 0.26
C VAL A 176 14.68 -3.75 0.33
N ALA A 177 13.86 -3.87 -0.72
CA ALA A 177 12.57 -3.19 -0.80
C ALA A 177 11.43 -4.15 -1.12
N GLN A 178 10.27 -3.91 -0.52
CA GLN A 178 9.07 -4.71 -0.72
C GLN A 178 7.85 -3.80 -0.87
N GLY A 179 6.94 -4.17 -1.77
CA GLY A 179 5.67 -3.47 -1.94
C GLY A 179 4.59 -4.28 -2.65
N GLY A 180 3.34 -3.99 -2.28
CA GLY A 180 2.11 -4.35 -2.99
C GLY A 180 1.40 -3.09 -3.47
N ASP A 181 0.36 -3.22 -4.31
CA ASP A 181 -0.41 -2.08 -4.84
C ASP A 181 0.47 -0.91 -5.32
N TRP A 182 0.24 0.36 -4.94
CA TRP A 182 1.12 1.49 -5.27
C TRP A 182 2.57 1.29 -4.83
N GLY A 183 2.78 0.61 -3.72
CA GLY A 183 4.09 0.20 -3.26
C GLY A 183 4.83 -0.68 -4.27
N ALA A 184 4.13 -1.57 -4.99
CA ALA A 184 4.73 -2.38 -6.05
C ALA A 184 5.24 -1.52 -7.22
N PHE A 185 4.51 -0.48 -7.64
CA PHE A 185 4.98 0.45 -8.68
C PHE A 185 6.20 1.24 -8.23
N VAL A 186 6.19 1.74 -6.99
CA VAL A 186 7.33 2.46 -6.40
C VAL A 186 8.56 1.55 -6.29
N VAL A 187 8.37 0.31 -5.84
CA VAL A 187 9.45 -0.68 -5.71
C VAL A 187 9.95 -1.14 -7.09
N ALA A 188 9.09 -1.23 -8.10
CA ALA A 188 9.51 -1.51 -9.47
C ALA A 188 10.35 -0.35 -10.04
N SER A 189 9.96 0.90 -9.80
CA SER A 189 10.77 2.08 -10.13
C SER A 189 12.10 2.09 -9.39
N LEU A 190 12.15 1.74 -8.10
CA LEU A 190 13.39 1.56 -7.35
C LEU A 190 14.28 0.48 -7.97
N GLY A 191 13.70 -0.68 -8.31
CA GLY A 191 14.42 -1.79 -8.93
C GLY A 191 15.02 -1.41 -10.30
N HIS A 192 14.31 -0.59 -11.06
CA HIS A 192 14.77 -0.06 -12.35
C HIS A 192 15.89 0.99 -12.19
N GLN A 193 15.69 1.94 -11.28
CA GLN A 193 16.65 3.00 -10.99
C GLN A 193 17.93 2.48 -10.33
N ALA A 194 17.84 1.34 -9.63
CA ALA A 194 18.93 0.66 -8.93
C ALA A 194 19.79 1.61 -8.08
N PRO A 195 19.20 2.38 -7.13
CA PRO A 195 19.95 3.32 -6.31
C PRO A 195 20.99 2.59 -5.46
N LYS A 196 22.05 3.32 -5.07
CA LYS A 196 23.15 2.79 -4.27
C LYS A 196 22.60 2.07 -3.01
N GLY A 197 23.11 0.87 -2.78
CA GLY A 197 22.76 0.05 -1.63
C GLY A 197 21.54 -0.85 -1.83
N LEU A 198 20.65 -0.59 -2.81
CA LEU A 198 19.52 -1.50 -3.06
C LEU A 198 20.04 -2.84 -3.59
N LYS A 199 19.73 -3.93 -2.87
CA LYS A 199 20.23 -5.27 -3.17
C LYS A 199 19.23 -6.14 -3.91
N ALA A 200 17.95 -6.00 -3.62
CA ALA A 200 16.88 -6.79 -4.21
C ALA A 200 15.52 -6.13 -3.99
N VAL A 201 14.54 -6.49 -4.82
CA VAL A 201 13.14 -6.07 -4.68
C VAL A 201 12.19 -7.27 -4.56
N HIS A 202 11.12 -7.12 -3.79
CA HIS A 202 10.07 -8.13 -3.64
C HIS A 202 8.68 -7.54 -3.90
N PHE A 203 7.84 -8.30 -4.59
CA PHE A 203 6.48 -7.91 -4.94
C PHE A 203 5.47 -8.92 -4.39
N ASN A 204 4.36 -8.41 -3.86
CA ASN A 204 3.15 -9.21 -3.63
C ASN A 204 1.98 -8.86 -4.55
N SER A 205 2.16 -7.88 -5.44
CA SER A 205 1.21 -7.47 -6.49
C SER A 205 1.98 -7.12 -7.76
N ILE A 206 1.50 -7.52 -8.94
CA ILE A 206 2.13 -7.23 -10.23
C ILE A 206 1.09 -6.65 -11.20
N TYR A 207 1.46 -5.57 -11.89
CA TYR A 207 0.57 -4.83 -12.79
C TYR A 207 1.25 -4.55 -14.13
N PHE A 208 0.84 -5.28 -15.17
CA PHE A 208 1.29 -5.04 -16.54
C PHE A 208 0.19 -4.32 -17.33
N GLU A 209 0.00 -3.04 -17.02
CA GLU A 209 -0.89 -2.15 -17.79
C GLU A 209 -0.19 -1.54 -19.01
N ASN A 210 -0.99 -1.03 -19.94
CA ASN A 210 -0.53 -0.32 -21.13
C ASN A 210 0.04 1.08 -20.77
N LYS A 211 1.16 1.48 -21.38
CA LYS A 211 1.72 2.85 -21.29
C LYS A 211 0.88 3.92 -22.00
N ALA A 212 -0.05 3.53 -22.86
CA ALA A 212 -1.03 4.45 -23.43
C ALA A 212 -2.04 4.84 -22.32
N GLY A 213 -1.85 6.02 -21.73
CA GLY A 213 -2.68 6.55 -20.65
C GLY A 213 -4.18 6.63 -20.99
N PHE A 214 -4.97 7.06 -19.99
CA PHE A 214 -6.44 7.13 -19.96
C PHE A 214 -7.13 8.01 -21.04
N THR A 215 -6.49 8.33 -22.16
CA THR A 215 -7.16 8.88 -23.33
C THR A 215 -8.00 7.80 -24.01
N VAL A 216 -9.28 7.80 -23.64
CA VAL A 216 -10.46 7.43 -24.42
C VAL A 216 -10.15 6.84 -25.81
N ILE A 217 -10.48 5.56 -25.97
CA ILE A 217 -10.56 4.78 -27.22
C ILE A 217 -9.20 4.32 -27.77
N ARG A 218 -8.78 3.12 -27.34
CA ARG A 218 -8.65 1.95 -28.23
C ARG A 218 -8.32 0.69 -27.44
N LEU A 219 -8.98 -0.39 -27.86
CA LEU A 219 -8.63 -1.80 -27.66
C LEU A 219 -7.25 -2.07 -28.29
N GLN A 220 -6.19 -1.47 -27.76
CA GLN A 220 -4.82 -1.83 -28.10
C GLN A 220 -4.29 -2.70 -26.97
N GLU A 221 -3.79 -3.88 -27.36
CA GLU A 221 -3.22 -4.92 -26.52
C GLU A 221 -2.36 -4.28 -25.42
N LYS A 222 -2.57 -4.71 -24.17
CA LYS A 222 -1.70 -4.35 -23.05
C LYS A 222 -0.27 -4.70 -23.47
N GLU A 223 0.73 -3.85 -23.16
CA GLU A 223 2.11 -3.98 -23.64
C GLU A 223 2.74 -5.39 -23.43
N VAL A 224 2.14 -6.22 -22.57
CA VAL A 224 2.64 -7.55 -22.20
C VAL A 224 1.52 -8.60 -22.09
N GLN A 225 0.75 -8.83 -23.15
CA GLN A 225 -0.10 -10.03 -23.24
C GLN A 225 0.20 -10.84 -24.50
N VAL A 226 1.48 -10.91 -24.88
CA VAL A 226 1.94 -11.93 -25.83
C VAL A 226 1.76 -13.29 -25.18
N SER A 227 1.14 -14.22 -25.92
CA SER A 227 0.89 -15.57 -25.44
C SER A 227 2.13 -16.25 -24.91
N ILE A 228 1.92 -17.08 -23.89
CA ILE A 228 2.96 -17.81 -23.17
C ILE A 228 2.75 -19.31 -23.30
N GLN A 229 3.75 -20.09 -22.87
CA GLN A 229 3.62 -21.54 -22.90
C GLN A 229 2.63 -22.03 -21.84
N ASP A 230 2.62 -21.40 -20.66
CA ASP A 230 1.62 -21.64 -19.62
C ASP A 230 0.27 -20.97 -19.93
N VAL A 231 -0.51 -21.64 -20.78
CA VAL A 231 -1.86 -21.19 -21.18
C VAL A 231 -2.82 -21.07 -19.99
N GLN A 232 -2.65 -21.86 -18.93
CA GLN A 232 -3.52 -21.78 -17.76
C GLN A 232 -3.25 -20.52 -16.95
N ALA A 233 -1.97 -20.18 -16.74
CA ALA A 233 -1.58 -18.93 -16.12
C ALA A 233 -2.01 -17.71 -16.97
N GLU A 234 -1.88 -17.78 -18.29
CA GLU A 234 -2.37 -16.72 -19.21
C GLU A 234 -3.88 -16.50 -19.05
N GLN A 235 -4.67 -17.57 -19.11
CA GLN A 235 -6.13 -17.50 -18.94
C GLN A 235 -6.53 -16.97 -17.55
N LYS A 236 -5.82 -17.39 -16.49
CA LYS A 236 -6.01 -16.88 -15.14
C LYS A 236 -5.75 -15.37 -15.08
N ALA A 237 -4.65 -14.90 -15.66
CA ALA A 237 -4.31 -13.49 -15.72
C ALA A 237 -5.37 -12.68 -16.48
N MET A 238 -5.77 -13.12 -17.67
CA MET A 238 -6.82 -12.45 -18.45
C MET A 238 -8.17 -12.41 -17.72
N ARG A 239 -8.53 -13.47 -17.00
CA ARG A 239 -9.77 -13.53 -16.21
C ARG A 239 -9.75 -12.54 -15.04
N LEU A 240 -8.67 -12.51 -14.26
CA LEU A 240 -8.52 -11.60 -13.12
C LEU A 240 -8.46 -10.16 -13.58
N ASP A 241 -7.78 -9.91 -14.69
CA ASP A 241 -7.70 -8.61 -15.34
C ASP A 241 -9.09 -8.10 -15.76
N LYS A 242 -9.87 -8.93 -16.44
CA LYS A 242 -11.26 -8.62 -16.80
C LYS A 242 -12.12 -8.38 -15.57
N PHE A 243 -12.00 -9.21 -14.54
CA PHE A 243 -12.75 -9.08 -13.28
C PHE A 243 -12.51 -7.71 -12.63
N ARG A 244 -11.25 -7.30 -12.53
CA ARG A 244 -10.85 -5.98 -12.03
C ARG A 244 -11.36 -4.85 -12.92
N ASP A 245 -11.21 -4.97 -14.24
CA ASP A 245 -11.57 -3.92 -15.19
C ASP A 245 -13.08 -3.65 -15.26
N THR A 246 -13.93 -4.69 -15.13
CA THR A 246 -15.39 -4.54 -15.23
C THR A 246 -16.09 -4.42 -13.89
N GLY A 247 -15.53 -4.97 -12.81
CA GLY A 247 -16.19 -5.04 -11.49
C GLY A 247 -15.74 -3.94 -10.51
N PHE A 248 -14.47 -3.55 -10.54
CA PHE A 248 -13.86 -2.81 -9.42
C PHE A 248 -13.07 -1.57 -9.84
N LYS A 249 -13.14 -1.14 -11.11
CA LYS A 249 -12.30 -0.04 -11.63
C LYS A 249 -12.85 1.38 -11.37
N GLY A 250 -14.11 1.52 -10.97
CA GLY A 250 -14.78 2.82 -10.84
C GLY A 250 -14.03 3.82 -9.95
N TYR A 251 -13.55 3.38 -8.79
CA TYR A 251 -12.78 4.21 -7.87
C TYR A 251 -11.47 4.75 -8.51
N SER A 252 -10.78 3.92 -9.28
CA SER A 252 -9.50 4.24 -9.92
C SER A 252 -9.70 5.26 -11.03
N LEU A 253 -10.77 5.10 -11.83
CA LEU A 253 -11.12 6.05 -12.89
C LEU A 253 -11.49 7.43 -12.33
N GLU A 254 -12.29 7.49 -11.26
CA GLU A 254 -12.63 8.77 -10.62
C GLU A 254 -11.38 9.44 -10.05
N GLN A 255 -10.54 8.69 -9.32
CA GLN A 255 -9.32 9.26 -8.72
C GLN A 255 -8.25 9.61 -9.77
N SER A 256 -8.15 8.89 -10.88
CA SER A 256 -7.17 9.19 -11.94
C SER A 256 -7.58 10.37 -12.83
N THR A 257 -8.84 10.80 -12.79
CA THR A 257 -9.34 11.87 -13.66
C THR A 257 -9.80 13.12 -12.93
N LYS A 258 -10.45 12.98 -11.77
CA LYS A 258 -11.08 14.06 -11.00
C LYS A 258 -10.86 13.90 -9.48
N PRO A 259 -9.62 13.67 -9.01
CA PRO A 259 -9.34 13.41 -7.59
C PRO A 259 -9.79 14.53 -6.65
N GLN A 260 -9.78 15.78 -7.13
CA GLN A 260 -10.26 16.92 -6.36
C GLN A 260 -11.77 16.86 -6.11
N THR A 261 -12.55 16.34 -7.06
CA THR A 261 -14.01 16.27 -7.00
C THR A 261 -14.46 15.26 -5.95
N ILE A 262 -14.03 14.01 -6.07
CA ILE A 262 -14.30 12.98 -5.05
C ILE A 262 -13.73 13.38 -3.68
N GLY A 263 -12.58 14.07 -3.68
CA GLY A 263 -11.93 14.56 -2.47
C GLY A 263 -12.80 15.44 -1.59
N TYR A 264 -13.74 16.23 -2.14
CA TYR A 264 -14.66 17.03 -1.33
C TYR A 264 -15.61 16.16 -0.50
N ALA A 265 -16.13 15.07 -1.07
CA ALA A 265 -17.01 14.15 -0.37
C ALA A 265 -16.26 13.39 0.74
N LEU A 266 -15.05 12.91 0.44
CA LEU A 266 -14.20 12.19 1.38
C LEU A 266 -13.71 13.08 2.54
N ALA A 267 -13.48 14.37 2.28
CA ALA A 267 -13.04 15.32 3.30
C ALA A 267 -14.17 15.80 4.23
N ASP A 268 -15.42 15.86 3.74
CA ASP A 268 -16.55 16.42 4.51
C ASP A 268 -17.36 15.36 5.25
N SER A 269 -17.46 14.14 4.70
CA SER A 269 -18.31 13.08 5.22
C SER A 269 -17.49 11.87 5.70
N PRO A 270 -17.45 11.58 7.01
CA PRO A 270 -16.75 10.41 7.53
C PRO A 270 -17.38 9.11 7.02
N VAL A 271 -18.69 9.10 6.78
CA VAL A 271 -19.39 7.93 6.20
C VAL A 271 -19.00 7.72 4.74
N ALA A 272 -18.80 8.79 3.97
CA ALA A 272 -18.28 8.67 2.60
C ALA A 272 -16.83 8.17 2.61
N GLN A 273 -15.99 8.69 3.51
CA GLN A 273 -14.61 8.22 3.67
C GLN A 273 -14.56 6.74 4.07
N ALA A 274 -15.41 6.32 5.01
CA ALA A 274 -15.49 4.95 5.48
C ALA A 274 -16.00 4.01 4.38
N SER A 275 -17.11 4.32 3.71
CA SER A 275 -17.66 3.44 2.67
C SER A 275 -16.71 3.29 1.47
N TRP A 276 -16.03 4.37 1.07
CA TRP A 276 -15.08 4.37 -0.04
C TRP A 276 -13.85 3.48 0.19
N ILE A 277 -13.45 3.32 1.45
CA ILE A 277 -12.34 2.45 1.86
C ILE A 277 -12.84 1.03 2.17
N TYR A 278 -13.91 0.90 2.96
CA TYR A 278 -14.44 -0.38 3.44
C TYR A 278 -14.82 -1.31 2.29
N GLU A 279 -15.39 -0.77 1.21
CA GLU A 279 -15.69 -1.54 0.00
C GLU A 279 -14.47 -2.34 -0.48
N LYS A 280 -13.26 -1.77 -0.37
CA LYS A 280 -12.03 -2.43 -0.85
C LYS A 280 -11.57 -3.52 0.09
N TYR A 281 -11.81 -3.40 1.39
CA TYR A 281 -11.57 -4.50 2.32
C TYR A 281 -12.45 -5.69 2.00
N HIS A 282 -13.72 -5.47 1.66
CA HIS A 282 -14.59 -6.53 1.19
C HIS A 282 -14.14 -7.09 -0.17
N ASP A 283 -13.97 -6.23 -1.17
CA ASP A 283 -13.81 -6.70 -2.56
C ASP A 283 -12.43 -7.26 -2.90
N TRP A 284 -11.40 -6.90 -2.13
CA TRP A 284 -10.00 -7.24 -2.45
C TRP A 284 -9.37 -8.26 -1.51
N THR A 285 -10.10 -8.74 -0.50
CA THR A 285 -9.59 -9.76 0.45
C THR A 285 -10.15 -11.14 0.12
N ASP A 286 -9.51 -12.19 0.65
CA ASP A 286 -9.87 -13.59 0.40
C ASP A 286 -10.77 -14.16 1.52
N HIS A 287 -12.09 -13.99 1.37
CA HIS A 287 -13.09 -14.43 2.35
C HIS A 287 -14.40 -14.92 1.73
N ASP A 288 -15.19 -15.67 2.52
CA ASP A 288 -16.50 -16.23 2.11
C ASP A 288 -17.67 -15.24 2.35
N GLY A 289 -17.46 -13.94 2.13
CA GLY A 289 -18.47 -12.88 2.35
C GLY A 289 -18.48 -12.24 3.75
N ASN A 290 -17.64 -12.69 4.69
CA ASN A 290 -17.46 -12.06 6.00
C ASN A 290 -16.05 -11.45 6.18
N VAL A 291 -15.87 -10.17 5.81
CA VAL A 291 -14.59 -9.44 5.98
C VAL A 291 -14.18 -9.28 7.45
N GLU A 292 -15.14 -9.25 8.37
CA GLU A 292 -14.87 -9.13 9.81
C GLU A 292 -14.23 -10.40 10.41
N ALA A 293 -14.25 -11.52 9.68
CA ALA A 293 -13.48 -12.71 10.04
C ALA A 293 -11.98 -12.56 9.75
N LEU A 294 -11.59 -11.64 8.86
CA LEU A 294 -10.20 -11.32 8.55
C LEU A 294 -9.69 -10.17 9.40
N PHE A 295 -10.49 -9.10 9.51
CA PHE A 295 -10.10 -7.86 10.16
C PHE A 295 -11.12 -7.44 11.20
N SER A 296 -10.67 -7.03 12.38
CA SER A 296 -11.56 -6.41 13.34
C SER A 296 -12.08 -5.06 12.83
N LYS A 297 -13.28 -4.65 13.27
CA LYS A 297 -13.81 -3.30 13.01
C LYS A 297 -12.84 -2.22 13.49
N ASP A 298 -12.18 -2.48 14.61
CA ASP A 298 -11.12 -1.66 15.18
C ASP A 298 -9.98 -1.41 14.17
N GLU A 299 -9.40 -2.46 13.61
CA GLU A 299 -8.28 -2.33 12.67
C GLU A 299 -8.69 -1.68 11.35
N MET A 300 -9.88 -1.99 10.83
CA MET A 300 -10.45 -1.33 9.65
C MET A 300 -10.67 0.17 9.89
N LEU A 301 -11.25 0.52 11.05
CA LEU A 301 -11.47 1.91 11.43
C LEU A 301 -10.17 2.66 11.71
N ASP A 302 -9.10 2.00 12.17
CA ASP A 302 -7.80 2.65 12.35
C ASP A 302 -7.27 3.28 11.06
N THR A 303 -7.37 2.57 9.93
CA THR A 303 -6.96 3.13 8.62
C THR A 303 -7.95 4.20 8.16
N ILE A 304 -9.25 3.97 8.26
CA ILE A 304 -10.28 4.97 7.89
C ILE A 304 -10.10 6.27 8.69
N MET A 305 -9.83 6.15 9.99
CA MET A 305 -9.55 7.26 10.90
C MET A 305 -8.28 7.99 10.53
N LEU A 306 -7.21 7.27 10.17
CA LEU A 306 -5.98 7.89 9.70
C LEU A 306 -6.29 8.80 8.51
N TYR A 307 -7.00 8.32 7.50
CA TYR A 307 -7.39 9.12 6.32
C TYR A 307 -8.27 10.33 6.68
N TRP A 308 -9.24 10.14 7.58
CA TRP A 308 -10.13 11.20 8.04
C TRP A 308 -9.37 12.30 8.80
N LEU A 309 -8.61 11.91 9.83
CA LEU A 309 -7.92 12.83 10.74
C LEU A 309 -6.82 13.62 10.06
N THR A 310 -6.14 13.03 9.06
CA THR A 310 -5.15 13.75 8.26
C THR A 310 -5.76 14.45 7.05
N ASN A 311 -7.07 14.30 6.83
CA ASN A 311 -7.82 14.80 5.68
C ASN A 311 -7.08 14.46 4.37
N SER A 312 -6.69 13.19 4.22
CA SER A 312 -5.84 12.73 3.13
C SER A 312 -6.59 12.05 1.98
N GLY A 313 -7.92 11.94 2.03
CA GLY A 313 -8.69 11.33 0.94
C GLY A 313 -8.45 11.99 -0.43
N ALA A 314 -8.46 13.33 -0.48
CA ALA A 314 -8.18 14.06 -1.72
C ALA A 314 -6.71 13.96 -2.17
N SER A 315 -5.76 14.02 -1.23
CA SER A 315 -4.33 13.97 -1.56
C SER A 315 -3.88 12.58 -1.97
N SER A 316 -4.40 11.52 -1.35
CA SER A 316 -4.15 10.15 -1.78
C SER A 316 -4.74 9.89 -3.17
N ALA A 317 -5.94 10.43 -3.44
CA ALA A 317 -6.57 10.32 -4.75
C ALA A 317 -5.74 10.98 -5.86
N ARG A 318 -5.08 12.10 -5.59
CA ARG A 318 -4.19 12.75 -6.59
C ARG A 318 -3.04 11.84 -7.03
N TYR A 319 -2.63 10.88 -6.21
CA TYR A 319 -1.60 9.93 -6.61
C TYR A 319 -2.02 9.08 -7.82
N TYR A 320 -3.31 8.72 -7.93
CA TYR A 320 -3.86 8.07 -9.12
C TYR A 320 -3.77 8.96 -10.37
N TRP A 321 -4.03 10.27 -10.22
CA TRP A 321 -3.94 11.23 -11.33
C TRP A 321 -2.50 11.42 -11.81
N GLU A 322 -1.55 11.47 -10.89
CA GLU A 322 -0.11 11.52 -11.20
C GLU A 322 0.39 10.20 -11.83
N CYS A 323 -0.24 9.07 -11.49
CA CYS A 323 0.12 7.73 -11.93
C CYS A 323 -0.81 7.17 -13.01
N ALA A 324 -1.39 8.04 -13.84
CA ALA A 324 -2.37 7.69 -14.87
C ALA A 324 -1.87 6.66 -15.91
N SER A 325 -0.55 6.42 -16.02
CA SER A 325 0.04 5.42 -16.91
C SER A 325 1.12 4.59 -16.21
N ALA A 326 0.80 4.04 -15.03
CA ALA A 326 1.73 3.27 -14.22
C ALA A 326 1.78 1.78 -14.63
N THR A 327 2.96 1.18 -14.52
CA THR A 327 3.19 -0.25 -14.75
C THR A 327 4.33 -0.76 -13.86
N THR A 328 4.30 -2.04 -13.49
CA THR A 328 5.45 -2.71 -12.85
C THR A 328 6.37 -3.39 -13.89
N ALA A 329 6.04 -3.31 -15.18
CA ALA A 329 6.82 -3.84 -16.31
C ALA A 329 8.08 -3.01 -16.61
N TRP A 330 8.93 -2.81 -15.60
CA TRP A 330 10.22 -2.16 -15.73
C TRP A 330 11.32 -3.18 -15.91
N LYS A 331 12.34 -2.84 -16.72
CA LYS A 331 13.55 -3.66 -16.77
C LYS A 331 14.27 -3.59 -15.43
N ILE A 332 14.35 -4.70 -14.70
CA ILE A 332 15.02 -4.80 -13.40
C ILE A 332 16.16 -5.82 -13.52
N ASP A 333 17.38 -5.32 -13.36
CA ASP A 333 18.61 -6.14 -13.38
C ASP A 333 18.98 -6.71 -11.99
N LEU A 334 18.39 -6.16 -10.92
CA LEU A 334 18.55 -6.65 -9.54
C LEU A 334 17.79 -7.97 -9.31
N PRO A 335 18.16 -8.78 -8.29
CA PRO A 335 17.37 -9.92 -7.86
C PRO A 335 15.94 -9.53 -7.46
N VAL A 336 14.97 -10.31 -7.95
CA VAL A 336 13.54 -10.10 -7.74
C VAL A 336 12.92 -11.30 -7.01
N GLY A 337 12.08 -11.02 -6.02
CA GLY A 337 11.14 -11.97 -5.44
C GLY A 337 9.69 -11.62 -5.80
N VAL A 338 8.87 -12.64 -6.05
CA VAL A 338 7.42 -12.48 -6.24
C VAL A 338 6.69 -13.52 -5.40
N SER A 339 5.72 -13.06 -4.61
CA SER A 339 4.82 -13.92 -3.83
C SER A 339 3.39 -13.48 -4.09
N TRP A 340 2.68 -14.18 -4.97
CA TRP A 340 1.29 -13.86 -5.29
C TRP A 340 0.35 -14.62 -4.35
N PHE A 341 -0.67 -13.94 -3.84
CA PHE A 341 -1.65 -14.50 -2.90
C PHE A 341 -2.96 -14.83 -3.64
N GLY A 342 -3.54 -16.00 -3.33
CA GLY A 342 -4.56 -16.69 -4.13
C GLY A 342 -5.81 -15.88 -4.49
N GLY A 343 -6.22 -14.97 -3.62
CA GLY A 343 -7.38 -14.09 -3.78
C GLY A 343 -7.05 -12.72 -4.36
N ASP A 344 -5.78 -12.37 -4.58
CA ASP A 344 -5.40 -11.07 -5.16
C ASP A 344 -5.76 -11.03 -6.66
N ASN A 345 -6.36 -9.93 -7.10
CA ASN A 345 -6.73 -9.71 -8.50
C ASN A 345 -5.56 -9.18 -9.37
N SER A 346 -4.40 -8.88 -8.78
CA SER A 346 -3.19 -8.42 -9.46
C SER A 346 -2.23 -9.56 -9.80
N TYR A 347 -2.58 -10.34 -10.82
CA TYR A 347 -1.81 -11.51 -11.26
C TYR A 347 -1.11 -11.28 -12.60
N ALA A 348 0.18 -11.63 -12.66
CA ALA A 348 0.92 -11.81 -13.90
C ALA A 348 1.67 -13.15 -13.86
N PRO A 349 1.61 -13.97 -14.93
CA PRO A 349 2.39 -15.19 -15.03
C PRO A 349 3.89 -14.91 -14.97
N ARG A 350 4.64 -15.89 -14.43
CA ARG A 350 6.11 -15.81 -14.35
C ARG A 350 6.77 -15.51 -15.69
N GLU A 351 6.31 -16.15 -16.77
CA GLU A 351 6.86 -15.94 -18.12
C GLU A 351 6.70 -14.49 -18.61
N TRP A 352 5.64 -13.77 -18.21
CA TRP A 352 5.53 -12.34 -18.51
C TRP A 352 6.52 -11.53 -17.69
N CYS A 353 6.67 -11.85 -16.40
CA CYS A 353 7.62 -11.19 -15.50
C CYS A 353 9.07 -11.36 -15.97
N GLU A 354 9.46 -12.53 -16.48
CA GLU A 354 10.82 -12.83 -16.97
C GLU A 354 11.24 -11.97 -18.18
N ARG A 355 10.29 -11.34 -18.88
CA ARG A 355 10.59 -10.37 -19.96
C ARG A 355 11.18 -9.06 -19.43
N TYR A 356 10.90 -8.74 -18.17
CA TYR A 356 11.23 -7.46 -17.52
C TYR A 356 12.21 -7.67 -16.36
N TYR A 357 12.09 -8.76 -15.63
CA TYR A 357 12.89 -9.07 -14.45
C TYR A 357 13.96 -10.08 -14.83
N LYS A 358 15.20 -9.61 -14.93
CA LYS A 358 16.33 -10.43 -15.40
C LYS A 358 16.65 -11.60 -14.48
N SER A 359 16.39 -11.46 -13.18
CA SER A 359 16.72 -12.47 -12.18
C SER A 359 15.60 -12.61 -11.15
N ILE A 360 14.61 -13.46 -11.45
CA ILE A 360 13.60 -13.88 -10.49
C ILE A 360 14.18 -15.03 -9.66
N ILE A 361 14.55 -14.73 -8.41
CA ILE A 361 15.20 -15.67 -7.49
C ILE A 361 14.21 -16.33 -6.54
N HIS A 362 13.06 -15.70 -6.32
CA HIS A 362 11.97 -16.23 -5.53
C HIS A 362 10.66 -16.04 -6.30
N TRP A 363 9.89 -17.11 -6.42
CA TRP A 363 8.56 -17.11 -7.05
C TRP A 363 7.69 -18.09 -6.28
N ASN A 364 6.56 -17.63 -5.76
CA ASN A 364 5.57 -18.49 -5.14
C ASN A 364 4.16 -17.98 -5.42
N GLU A 365 3.22 -18.92 -5.61
CA GLU A 365 1.79 -18.65 -5.71
C GLU A 365 1.12 -19.36 -4.54
N LEU A 366 0.59 -18.58 -3.59
CA LEU A 366 -0.04 -19.08 -2.38
C LEU A 366 -1.53 -19.31 -2.64
N GLU A 367 -2.11 -20.30 -1.95
CA GLU A 367 -3.52 -20.65 -2.11
C GLU A 367 -4.48 -19.65 -1.47
N ARG A 368 -4.05 -18.99 -0.37
CA ARG A 368 -4.89 -18.10 0.46
C ARG A 368 -4.31 -16.70 0.55
N GLY A 369 -5.18 -15.75 0.89
CA GLY A 369 -4.89 -14.34 1.07
C GLY A 369 -5.20 -13.53 -0.18
N GLY A 370 -5.69 -12.31 0.01
CA GLY A 370 -5.98 -11.36 -1.04
C GLY A 370 -4.91 -10.27 -1.17
N HIS A 371 -5.40 -9.08 -1.48
CA HIS A 371 -4.60 -7.91 -1.83
C HIS A 371 -3.82 -7.32 -0.65
N PHE A 372 -4.34 -7.41 0.58
CA PHE A 372 -3.70 -6.87 1.78
C PHE A 372 -2.83 -7.94 2.45
N ALA A 373 -1.92 -8.54 1.69
CA ALA A 373 -1.18 -9.76 2.06
C ALA A 373 -0.56 -9.75 3.47
N ALA A 374 0.09 -8.65 3.87
CA ALA A 374 0.72 -8.53 5.18
C ALA A 374 -0.30 -8.46 6.33
N TRP A 375 -1.52 -7.99 6.06
CA TRP A 375 -2.59 -7.87 7.04
C TRP A 375 -3.44 -9.15 7.09
N GLU A 376 -3.80 -9.72 5.94
CA GLU A 376 -4.63 -10.92 5.82
C GLU A 376 -3.90 -12.20 6.23
N GLN A 377 -2.64 -12.35 5.82
CA GLN A 377 -1.86 -13.58 5.99
C GLN A 377 -0.47 -13.26 6.55
N PRO A 378 -0.36 -12.66 7.75
CA PRO A 378 0.90 -12.14 8.28
C PRO A 378 2.00 -13.21 8.39
N ASP A 379 1.65 -14.43 8.81
CA ASP A 379 2.63 -15.52 8.93
C ASP A 379 3.16 -16.00 7.57
N ALA A 380 2.27 -16.13 6.58
CA ALA A 380 2.67 -16.50 5.22
C ALA A 380 3.52 -15.39 4.58
N PHE A 381 3.11 -14.13 4.72
CA PHE A 381 3.88 -12.97 4.25
C PHE A 381 5.30 -12.98 4.83
N VAL A 382 5.44 -13.10 6.16
CA VAL A 382 6.76 -13.14 6.82
C VAL A 382 7.61 -14.31 6.32
N LYS A 383 7.01 -15.49 6.15
CA LYS A 383 7.72 -16.68 5.64
C LYS A 383 8.27 -16.44 4.23
N GLU A 384 7.47 -15.84 3.35
CA GLU A 384 7.86 -15.51 1.99
C GLU A 384 9.01 -14.49 1.94
N ILE A 385 8.93 -13.42 2.74
CA ILE A 385 9.97 -12.39 2.80
C ILE A 385 11.31 -12.97 3.31
N ARG A 386 11.28 -13.84 4.32
CA ARG A 386 12.49 -14.51 4.82
C ARG A 386 13.07 -15.51 3.82
N ALA A 387 12.21 -16.31 3.18
CA ALA A 387 12.65 -17.25 2.14
C ALA A 387 13.34 -16.53 0.98
N TRP A 388 12.80 -15.38 0.57
CA TRP A 388 13.43 -14.52 -0.43
C TRP A 388 14.75 -13.91 0.07
N GLN A 389 14.77 -13.33 1.28
CA GLN A 389 15.98 -12.75 1.88
C GLN A 389 17.13 -13.75 1.96
N LYS A 390 16.85 -15.00 2.33
CA LYS A 390 17.85 -16.06 2.39
C LYS A 390 18.56 -16.23 1.04
N LYS A 391 17.80 -16.27 -0.06
CA LYS A 391 18.36 -16.35 -1.41
C LYS A 391 19.15 -15.10 -1.79
N VAL A 392 18.69 -13.90 -1.39
CA VAL A 392 19.44 -12.65 -1.60
C VAL A 392 20.83 -12.73 -0.93
N LYS A 393 20.88 -13.23 0.32
CA LYS A 393 22.13 -13.38 1.08
C LYS A 393 23.07 -14.42 0.45
N GLU A 394 22.54 -15.54 -0.03
CA GLU A 394 23.31 -16.58 -0.71
C GLU A 394 23.98 -16.08 -2.01
N MET A 395 23.41 -15.06 -2.67
CA MET A 395 23.99 -14.45 -3.87
C MET A 395 25.01 -13.33 -3.61
N THR A 396 25.09 -12.85 -2.37
CA THR A 396 26.02 -11.75 -1.99
C THR A 396 27.27 -12.26 -1.26
N LEU A 397 27.31 -13.55 -0.91
CA LEU A 397 28.50 -14.30 -0.49
C LEU A 397 29.27 -14.79 -1.73
#